data_AF-A0A1V5YDU0-F1
#
_entry.id   AF-A0A1V5YDU0-F1
#
_cell.length_a   1.000
_cell.length_b   1.000
_cell.length_c   1.000
_cell.angle_alpha   90.00
_cell.angle_beta   90.00
_cell.angle_gamma   90.00
#
_symmetry.space_group_name_H-M   'P 1'
#
loop_
_entity.id
_entity.type
_entity.pdbx_description
1 polymer ?
#
loop_
_entity_poly.entity_id
_entity_poly.type
_entity_poly.pdbx_seq_one_letter_code
_entity_poly.pdbx_strand_id
1 'polypeptide(L)'
;MLYSSFYRPYGHAILASYAGDAPSAGLGVTGGGVEIEGMTPPPFLTWDEFQRDLLTAARFTRDLHVFSLEGCVQQGFLERLQTLDWEASPGAAPASLEWVERARALLRLKLTVASRPWALALAAASLLVLWPRRRH
;
A
#
# COMPACT_ATOMS: atom_id res chain seq x y z
N MET A 1 1.33 2.36 -7.91
CA MET A 1 2.17 3.38 -7.24
C MET A 1 1.76 3.46 -5.77
N LEU A 2 2.71 3.47 -4.85
CA LEU A 2 2.54 3.55 -3.39
C LEU A 2 3.19 4.85 -2.90
N TYR A 3 2.39 5.92 -2.80
CA TYR A 3 2.86 7.26 -2.43
C TYR A 3 2.88 7.45 -0.92
N SER A 4 3.87 6.86 -0.24
CA SER A 4 3.98 6.89 1.23
C SER A 4 4.01 8.31 1.83
N SER A 5 4.59 9.29 1.15
CA SER A 5 4.66 10.69 1.61
C SER A 5 3.29 11.34 1.81
N PHE A 6 2.28 10.94 1.03
CA PHE A 6 0.90 11.43 1.12
C PHE A 6 0.14 10.90 2.33
N TYR A 7 0.65 9.85 2.97
CA TYR A 7 -0.02 9.20 4.08
C TYR A 7 0.80 9.26 5.37
N ARG A 8 1.75 10.21 5.49
CA ARG A 8 2.51 10.39 6.74
C ARG A 8 1.55 10.60 7.93
N PRO A 9 1.85 10.00 9.11
CA PRO A 9 3.02 9.18 9.43
C PRO A 9 2.89 7.68 9.03
N TYR A 10 1.77 7.25 8.45
CA TYR A 10 1.43 5.84 8.22
C TYR A 10 1.83 5.28 6.86
N GLY A 11 2.37 6.10 5.95
CA GLY A 11 2.68 5.70 4.58
C GLY A 11 3.57 4.47 4.46
N HIS A 12 4.56 4.31 5.33
CA HIS A 12 5.42 3.14 5.38
C HIS A 12 4.67 1.84 5.76
N ALA A 13 3.67 1.92 6.65
CA ALA A 13 2.79 0.80 6.99
C ALA A 13 1.83 0.44 5.85
N ILE A 14 1.30 1.45 5.16
CA ILE A 14 0.48 1.25 3.96
C ILE A 14 1.32 0.59 2.87
N LEU A 15 2.55 1.06 2.63
CA LEU A 15 3.46 0.43 1.68
C LEU A 15 3.72 -1.03 2.03
N ALA A 16 4.11 -1.32 3.28
CA ALA A 16 4.36 -2.69 3.74
C ALA A 16 3.13 -3.60 3.59
N SER A 17 1.92 -3.05 3.76
CA SER A 17 0.66 -3.76 3.60
C SER A 17 0.33 -4.10 2.14
N TYR A 18 0.67 -3.22 1.19
CA TYR A 18 0.29 -3.38 -0.22
C TYR A 18 1.41 -3.90 -1.13
N ALA A 19 2.68 -3.79 -0.73
CA ALA A 19 3.82 -4.11 -1.60
C ALA A 19 3.85 -5.58 -2.06
N GLY A 20 3.33 -6.51 -1.24
CA GLY A 20 3.24 -7.93 -1.57
C GLY A 20 2.08 -8.33 -2.52
N ASP A 21 1.14 -7.42 -2.78
CA ASP A 21 -0.09 -7.76 -3.52
C ASP A 21 0.00 -7.47 -5.03
N ALA A 22 1.15 -6.98 -5.51
CA ALA A 22 1.39 -6.64 -6.90
C ALA A 22 2.74 -7.21 -7.39
N PRO A 23 2.87 -7.55 -8.69
CA PRO A 23 4.12 -8.07 -9.24
C PRO A 23 5.24 -7.03 -9.29
N SER A 24 4.90 -5.74 -9.30
CA SER A 24 5.86 -4.62 -9.25
C SER A 24 5.39 -3.55 -8.27
N ALA A 25 6.35 -2.81 -7.72
CA ALA A 25 6.08 -1.74 -6.75
C ALA A 25 6.64 -0.41 -7.28
N GLY A 26 5.73 0.48 -7.65
CA GLY A 26 6.09 1.85 -7.95
C GLY A 26 6.09 2.70 -6.68
N LEU A 27 7.22 3.29 -6.36
CA LEU A 27 7.49 4.04 -5.13
C LEU A 27 7.86 5.47 -5.46
N GLY A 28 7.92 6.29 -4.42
CA GLY A 28 8.50 7.62 -4.52
C GLY A 28 7.47 8.71 -4.74
N VAL A 29 7.72 9.81 -4.04
CA VAL A 29 7.41 11.18 -4.48
C VAL A 29 8.67 11.97 -4.13
N THR A 30 9.67 11.86 -4.99
CA THR A 30 10.99 12.49 -4.82
C THR A 30 11.11 13.79 -5.61
N GLY A 31 10.06 14.21 -6.30
CA GLY A 31 10.04 15.44 -7.09
C GLY A 31 8.86 15.43 -8.06
N GLY A 32 8.74 16.48 -8.86
CA GLY A 32 7.62 16.68 -9.77
C GLY A 32 6.30 17.03 -9.06
N GLY A 33 5.34 17.53 -9.84
CA GLY A 33 4.03 17.95 -9.34
C GLY A 33 3.02 16.81 -9.34
N VAL A 34 2.96 16.01 -8.27
CA VAL A 34 1.74 15.24 -7.98
C VAL A 34 0.76 16.23 -7.36
N GLU A 35 0.02 16.92 -8.22
CA GLU A 35 -1.03 17.83 -7.80
C GLU A 35 -2.33 17.04 -7.67
N ILE A 36 -2.85 16.99 -6.45
CA ILE A 36 -4.19 16.48 -6.18
C ILE A 36 -5.06 17.71 -5.97
N GLU A 37 -6.11 17.84 -6.79
CA GLU A 37 -7.03 18.97 -6.72
C GLU A 37 -7.59 19.12 -5.30
N GLY A 38 -7.51 20.34 -4.76
CA GLY A 38 -7.95 20.65 -3.40
C GLY A 38 -6.99 20.22 -2.28
N MET A 39 -5.78 19.75 -2.59
CA MET A 39 -4.78 19.34 -1.61
C MET A 39 -3.44 20.05 -1.84
N THR A 40 -2.87 20.63 -0.77
CA THR A 40 -1.48 21.07 -0.80
C THR A 40 -0.57 19.84 -0.86
N PRO A 41 0.35 19.73 -1.84
CA PRO A 41 1.23 18.59 -1.94
C PRO A 41 2.05 18.43 -0.65
N PRO A 42 2.11 17.21 -0.08
CA PRO A 42 2.99 16.95 1.05
C PRO A 42 4.45 17.13 0.64
N PRO A 43 5.36 17.36 1.60
CA PRO A 43 6.80 17.37 1.32
C PRO A 43 7.24 16.08 0.62
N PHE A 44 8.22 16.17 -0.27
CA PHE A 44 8.84 15.01 -0.89
C PHE A 44 9.47 14.08 0.16
N LEU A 45 9.74 12.83 -0.22
CA LEU A 45 10.40 11.87 0.66
C LEU A 45 11.81 12.32 1.00
N THR A 46 12.21 12.18 2.27
CA THR A 46 13.63 12.24 2.63
C THR A 46 14.36 11.00 2.15
N TRP A 47 15.70 11.04 2.15
CA TRP A 47 16.49 9.85 1.78
C TRP A 47 16.16 8.65 2.68
N ASP A 48 16.05 8.85 3.99
CA ASP A 48 15.78 7.77 4.93
C ASP A 48 14.40 7.15 4.70
N GLU A 49 13.41 7.97 4.36
CA GLU A 49 12.09 7.47 3.99
C GLU A 49 12.12 6.71 2.67
N PHE A 50 12.79 7.27 1.67
CA PHE A 50 12.92 6.64 0.35
C PHE A 50 13.68 5.31 0.42
N GLN A 51 14.81 5.27 1.14
CA GLN A 51 15.61 4.08 1.39
C GLN A 51 14.79 2.99 2.09
N ARG A 52 14.12 3.33 3.19
CA ARG A 52 13.28 2.37 3.92
C ARG A 52 12.18 1.79 3.03
N ASP A 53 11.54 2.64 2.23
CA ASP A 53 10.45 2.23 1.35
C ASP A 53 10.95 1.30 0.23
N LEU A 54 12.12 1.60 -0.36
CA LEU A 54 12.80 0.73 -1.33
C LEU A 54 13.13 -0.63 -0.73
N LEU A 55 13.81 -0.66 0.41
CA LEU A 55 14.19 -1.91 1.09
C LEU A 55 12.96 -2.72 1.52
N THR A 56 11.89 -2.04 1.93
CA THR A 56 10.62 -2.70 2.29
C THR A 56 9.99 -3.37 1.08
N ALA A 57 9.90 -2.66 -0.06
CA ALA A 57 9.32 -3.20 -1.28
C ALA A 57 10.19 -4.31 -1.92
N ALA A 58 11.52 -4.17 -1.84
CA ALA A 58 12.48 -5.14 -2.37
C ALA A 58 12.32 -6.55 -1.76
N ARG A 59 11.75 -6.65 -0.55
CA ARG A 59 11.41 -7.93 0.09
C ARG A 59 10.28 -8.70 -0.61
N PHE A 60 9.46 -8.01 -1.38
CA PHE A 60 8.28 -8.58 -2.02
C PHE A 60 8.43 -8.70 -3.53
N THR A 61 9.15 -7.77 -4.16
CA THR A 61 9.36 -7.77 -5.61
C THR A 61 10.73 -7.21 -5.96
N ARG A 62 11.29 -7.69 -7.08
CA ARG A 62 12.51 -7.17 -7.69
C ARG A 62 12.23 -6.06 -8.71
N ASP A 63 10.97 -5.87 -9.08
CA ASP A 63 10.57 -4.91 -10.11
C ASP A 63 10.07 -3.63 -9.43
N LEU A 64 11.00 -2.70 -9.22
CA LEU A 64 10.78 -1.44 -8.50
C LEU A 64 10.82 -0.26 -9.47
N HIS A 65 9.84 0.63 -9.36
CA HIS A 65 9.79 1.87 -10.15
C HIS A 65 9.86 3.07 -9.22
N VAL A 66 10.47 4.17 -9.66
CA VAL A 66 10.67 5.38 -8.85
C VAL A 66 10.02 6.59 -9.52
N PHE A 67 9.15 7.28 -8.78
CA PHE A 67 8.56 8.56 -9.15
C PHE A 67 9.10 9.68 -8.26
N SER A 68 9.91 10.63 -8.76
CA SER A 68 10.45 10.76 -10.11
C SER A 68 11.98 10.65 -10.09
N LEU A 69 12.55 10.10 -11.17
CA LEU A 69 14.01 10.05 -11.31
C LEU A 69 14.61 11.47 -11.38
N GLU A 70 13.92 12.42 -12.00
CA GLU A 70 14.31 13.84 -11.99
C GLU A 70 14.43 14.38 -10.55
N GLY A 71 13.44 14.08 -9.71
CA GLY A 71 13.45 14.41 -8.30
C GLY A 71 14.60 13.73 -7.54
N CYS A 72 14.90 12.47 -7.85
CA CYS A 72 16.06 11.78 -7.29
C CYS A 72 17.38 12.45 -7.68
N VAL A 73 17.50 12.99 -8.89
CA VAL A 73 18.69 13.76 -9.31
C VAL A 73 18.76 15.08 -8.54
N GLN A 74 17.67 15.84 -8.50
CA GLN A 74 17.62 17.14 -7.80
C GLN A 74 17.93 17.02 -6.30
N GLN A 75 17.50 15.92 -5.66
CA GLN A 75 17.74 15.64 -4.25
C GLN A 75 19.06 14.88 -3.97
N GLY A 76 19.84 14.52 -4.99
CA GLY A 76 21.08 13.73 -4.82
C GLY A 76 20.85 12.28 -4.40
N PHE A 77 19.64 11.74 -4.58
CA PHE A 77 19.31 10.35 -4.25
C PHE A 77 19.85 9.36 -5.28
N LEU A 78 20.06 9.79 -6.53
CA LEU A 78 20.52 8.89 -7.60
C LEU A 78 21.93 8.33 -7.32
N GLU A 79 22.83 9.14 -6.76
CA GLU A 79 24.16 8.68 -6.35
C GLU A 79 24.07 7.68 -5.18
N ARG A 80 23.24 8.00 -4.19
CA ARG A 80 23.03 7.13 -3.03
C ARG A 80 22.36 5.80 -3.38
N LEU A 81 21.49 5.80 -4.39
CA LEU A 81 20.81 4.58 -4.88
C LEU A 81 21.80 3.57 -5.49
N GLN A 82 22.88 4.06 -6.11
CA GLN A 82 23.92 3.20 -6.69
C GLN A 82 24.72 2.46 -5.61
N THR A 83 24.86 3.07 -4.44
CA THR A 83 25.55 2.50 -3.28
C THR A 83 24.60 1.88 -2.27
N LEU A 84 23.31 1.76 -2.58
CA LEU A 84 22.33 1.19 -1.67
C LEU A 84 22.61 -0.30 -1.49
N ASP A 85 22.81 -0.70 -0.24
CA ASP A 85 22.84 -2.11 0.13
C ASP A 85 21.41 -2.66 0.15
N TRP A 86 21.05 -3.41 -0.89
CA TRP A 86 19.73 -4.02 -1.05
C TRP A 86 19.48 -5.20 -0.10
N GLU A 87 20.54 -5.77 0.48
CA GLU A 87 20.44 -6.86 1.46
C GLU A 87 20.28 -6.32 2.88
N ALA A 88 20.37 -5.00 3.07
CA ALA A 88 20.13 -4.35 4.34
C ALA A 88 18.66 -4.55 4.78
N SER A 89 18.47 -4.82 6.07
CA SER A 89 17.14 -4.93 6.64
C SER A 89 16.46 -3.56 6.68
N PRO A 90 15.19 -3.40 6.22
CA PRO A 90 14.44 -2.15 6.27
C PRO A 90 14.10 -1.65 7.69
N GLY A 91 14.62 -2.32 8.73
CA GLY A 91 14.32 -2.05 10.13
C GLY A 91 13.15 -2.88 10.66
N ALA A 92 12.68 -2.56 11.86
CA ALA A 92 11.53 -3.20 12.46
C ALA A 92 10.25 -2.92 11.66
N ALA A 93 9.29 -3.86 11.71
CA ALA A 93 7.99 -3.65 11.09
C ALA A 93 7.33 -2.38 11.65
N PRO A 94 6.60 -1.62 10.82
CA PRO A 94 5.86 -0.44 11.26
C PRO A 94 4.94 -0.77 12.44
N ALA A 95 5.01 -0.02 13.54
CA ALA A 95 4.11 -0.21 14.67
C ALA A 95 2.63 -0.05 14.27
N SER A 96 2.37 0.72 13.21
CA SER A 96 1.06 0.94 12.62
C SER A 96 0.58 -0.17 11.67
N LEU A 97 1.41 -1.16 11.33
CA LEU A 97 1.09 -2.17 10.33
C LEU A 97 -0.17 -2.96 10.67
N GLU A 98 -0.31 -3.40 11.93
CA GLU A 98 -1.45 -4.23 12.34
C GLU A 98 -2.79 -3.52 12.14
N TRP A 99 -2.89 -2.24 12.51
CA TRP A 99 -4.14 -1.52 12.36
C TRP A 99 -4.43 -1.21 10.90
N VAL A 100 -3.40 -0.92 10.08
CA VAL A 100 -3.56 -0.69 8.63
C VAL A 100 -4.11 -1.94 7.96
N GLU A 101 -3.59 -3.12 8.29
CA GLU A 101 -4.10 -4.40 7.78
C GLU A 101 -5.54 -4.66 8.21
N ARG A 102 -5.88 -4.39 9.47
CA ARG A 102 -7.27 -4.52 9.95
C ARG A 102 -8.22 -3.57 9.22
N ALA A 103 -7.84 -2.30 9.06
CA ALA A 103 -8.63 -1.31 8.34
C ALA A 103 -8.82 -1.72 6.87
N ARG A 104 -7.77 -2.22 6.23
CA ARG A 104 -7.79 -2.75 4.87
C ARG A 104 -8.71 -3.97 4.73
N ALA A 105 -8.63 -4.92 5.66
CA ALA A 105 -9.50 -6.10 5.67
C ALA A 105 -10.98 -5.71 5.80
N LEU A 106 -11.30 -4.76 6.69
CA LEU A 106 -12.66 -4.25 6.85
C LEU A 106 -13.17 -3.54 5.58
N LEU A 107 -12.31 -2.72 4.93
CA LEU A 107 -12.68 -2.05 3.69
C LEU A 107 -12.91 -3.06 2.56
N ARG A 108 -12.03 -4.06 2.43
CA ARG A 108 -12.18 -5.16 1.46
C ARG A 108 -13.49 -5.92 1.68
N LEU A 109 -13.83 -6.23 2.92
CA LEU A 109 -15.10 -6.90 3.26
C LEU A 109 -16.29 -6.05 2.82
N LYS A 110 -16.31 -4.77 3.20
CA LYS A 110 -17.38 -3.83 2.83
C LYS A 110 -17.54 -3.72 1.31
N LEU A 111 -16.45 -3.54 0.58
CA LEU A 111 -16.45 -3.45 -0.89
C LEU A 111 -16.89 -4.77 -1.53
N THR A 112 -16.48 -5.91 -0.99
CA THR A 112 -16.89 -7.23 -1.50
C THR A 112 -18.39 -7.45 -1.34
N VAL A 113 -18.94 -7.09 -0.18
CA VAL A 113 -20.38 -7.14 0.08
C VAL A 113 -21.14 -6.18 -0.84
N ALA A 114 -20.69 -4.94 -0.96
CA ALA A 114 -21.33 -3.92 -1.79
C ALA A 114 -21.30 -4.27 -3.29
N SER A 115 -20.22 -4.90 -3.77
CA SER A 115 -20.08 -5.33 -5.18
C SER A 115 -20.82 -6.63 -5.52
N ARG A 116 -21.30 -7.39 -4.51
CA ARG A 116 -22.00 -8.67 -4.71
C ARG A 116 -23.34 -8.72 -3.95
N PRO A 117 -24.28 -7.80 -4.21
CA PRO A 117 -25.58 -7.79 -3.51
C PRO A 117 -26.38 -9.07 -3.75
N TRP A 118 -26.26 -9.66 -4.95
CA TRP A 118 -26.91 -10.92 -5.30
C TRP A 118 -26.34 -12.12 -4.54
N ALA A 119 -25.06 -12.10 -4.14
CA ALA A 119 -24.46 -13.20 -3.39
C ALA A 119 -25.05 -13.27 -1.96
N LEU A 120 -25.39 -12.13 -1.37
CA LEU A 120 -26.14 -12.08 -0.11
C LEU A 120 -27.55 -12.63 -0.28
N ALA A 121 -28.24 -12.29 -1.37
CA ALA A 121 -29.57 -12.81 -1.67
C ALA A 121 -29.55 -14.34 -1.87
N LEU A 122 -28.54 -14.88 -2.58
CA LEU A 122 -28.36 -16.32 -2.75
C LEU A 122 -28.02 -17.03 -1.44
N ALA A 123 -27.19 -16.42 -0.58
CA ALA A 123 -26.90 -16.95 0.75
C ALA A 123 -28.15 -16.99 1.65
N ALA A 124 -28.97 -15.94 1.62
CA ALA A 124 -30.23 -15.90 2.35
C ALA A 124 -31.25 -16.93 1.80
N ALA A 125 -31.37 -17.04 0.47
CA ALA A 125 -32.24 -18.01 -0.17
C ALA A 125 -31.83 -19.46 0.13
N SER A 126 -30.53 -19.77 0.08
CA SER A 126 -30.01 -21.09 0.43
C SER A 126 -30.22 -21.43 1.91
N LEU A 127 -30.03 -20.47 2.82
CA LEU A 127 -30.37 -20.65 4.23
C LEU A 127 -31.87 -20.91 4.45
N LEU A 128 -32.76 -20.26 3.70
CA LEU A 128 -34.21 -20.50 3.78
C LEU A 128 -34.62 -21.87 3.21
N VAL A 129 -33.96 -22.33 2.14
CA VAL A 129 -34.20 -23.66 1.55
C VAL A 129 -33.67 -24.78 2.45
N LEU A 130 -32.52 -24.55 3.08
CA LEU A 130 -31.88 -25.50 4.00
C LEU A 130 -32.42 -25.42 5.42
N TRP A 131 -33.19 -24.37 5.76
CA TRP A 131 -33.86 -24.27 7.05
C TRP A 131 -34.81 -25.47 7.19
N PRO A 132 -34.54 -26.42 8.09
CA PRO A 132 -35.38 -27.59 8.22
C PRO A 132 -36.77 -27.09 8.60
N ARG A 133 -37.73 -27.28 7.69
CA ARG A 133 -39.15 -27.10 8.01
C ARG A 133 -39.45 -28.07 9.14
N ARG A 134 -39.35 -27.60 10.38
CA ARG A 134 -39.84 -28.33 11.56
C ARG A 134 -41.32 -28.56 11.31
N ARG A 135 -41.63 -29.78 10.87
CA ARG A 135 -43.00 -30.26 10.67
C ARG A 135 -43.68 -30.19 12.05
N HIS A 136 -44.79 -29.47 12.11
CA HIS A 136 -45.77 -29.57 13.19
C HIS A 136 -46.37 -30.97 13.22
#